data_AF-S8DWL9-F1
#
_entry.id   AF-S8DWL9-F1
#
_cell.length_a   1.000
_cell.length_b   1.000
_cell.length_c   1.000
_cell.angle_alpha   90.00
_cell.angle_beta   90.00
_cell.angle_gamma   90.00
#
_symmetry.space_group_name_H-M   'P 1'
#
loop_
_entity.id
_entity.type
_entity.pdbx_description
1 polymer ?
#
loop_
_entity_poly.entity_id
_entity_poly.type
_entity_poly.pdbx_seq_one_letter_code
_entity_poly.pdbx_strand_id
1 'polypeptide(L)'
;MLVIDLMHEFELGVWKALLTHLIRILYAIGMHAVSTFNDNFRQVSSFGRSTIRRFVNDVSDLKKLAARDYEDILQCCMPCFEGLFGAHDDEIQELLYLACYWHSLAKLRMHTDTSLKVLDHVTAIFTNRLRHFTDSICPAYATVETDGEYNARYRAAQRKAAQSAGKTTNIASADLPAVNIGGKRPKTFNLLTYKFHSLADYVYTIRRFGTTDSYSTQAGEFEHQVVKRRYANTNRRDIIPQLVKKDVIENVHERMAEELQKALEDGEKPGSDDQLVAEPDTANQGRQQVADEGRVHHRIATDETVRIHVRTWANLPEIQGDPAFRDFERELRRHLLARHRNVNGASDEPEYEDSDLEEVTLRNGFIYPHATATFYYTTYDVRRTWDSINVNGSRRDVMLKANEDDTPSHPFWYARVLGVYHANVYYKDSPAAERVEFFFVRWFGIDPEWRGGAAHCRLDRIGFVPDGEGQGAFGFLDPAHVIRPCHLIPAFKLKLTTRLLARSVARDMTSGDYVNWYVARFVDRDMMMRFLGWGIGHLNQADFPHEADTLVASEKDRQLQVTSGVVTPVESPRSHEDGEDVNEFDEIEDDLGDDEEFEEGLAGDADDGLEGDLDFAAAFEYE
;
A
#
# COMPACT_ATOMS: atom_id res chain seq x y z
N MET A 1 -26.57 1.08 -16.29
CA MET A 1 -25.58 0.14 -16.87
C MET A 1 -24.65 -0.25 -15.74
N LEU A 2 -24.48 -1.54 -15.45
CA LEU A 2 -23.59 -1.99 -14.37
C LEU A 2 -22.15 -1.95 -14.87
N VAL A 3 -21.30 -1.25 -14.13
CA VAL A 3 -19.86 -1.12 -14.37
C VAL A 3 -19.13 -1.73 -13.18
N ILE A 4 -17.96 -2.31 -13.43
CA ILE A 4 -17.11 -2.93 -12.40
C ILE A 4 -16.69 -1.94 -11.31
N ASP A 5 -16.69 -2.41 -10.07
CA ASP A 5 -16.26 -1.67 -8.88
C ASP A 5 -15.10 -2.39 -8.19
N LEU A 6 -13.89 -1.81 -8.27
CA LEU A 6 -12.68 -2.42 -7.71
C LEU A 6 -12.76 -2.62 -6.18
N MET A 7 -13.39 -1.71 -5.46
CA MET A 7 -13.49 -1.78 -4.01
C MET A 7 -14.42 -2.92 -3.59
N HIS A 8 -15.60 -3.01 -4.20
CA HIS A 8 -16.62 -3.99 -3.82
C HIS A 8 -16.38 -5.39 -4.41
N GLU A 9 -15.90 -5.46 -5.65
CA GLU A 9 -15.69 -6.71 -6.37
C GLU A 9 -14.35 -7.34 -6.03
N PHE A 10 -13.28 -6.56 -5.95
CA PHE A 10 -11.94 -7.10 -5.67
C PHE A 10 -11.56 -6.97 -4.20
N GLU A 11 -11.38 -5.76 -3.66
CA GLU A 11 -10.80 -5.55 -2.32
C GLU A 11 -11.66 -6.20 -1.22
N LEU A 12 -12.96 -5.89 -1.19
CA LEU A 12 -13.95 -6.48 -0.27
C LEU A 12 -14.56 -7.79 -0.77
N GLY A 13 -14.18 -8.23 -1.97
CA GLY A 13 -14.73 -9.39 -2.64
C GLY A 13 -13.74 -10.52 -2.77
N VAL A 14 -13.08 -10.58 -3.93
CA VAL A 14 -12.07 -11.57 -4.28
C VAL A 14 -10.96 -11.64 -3.24
N TRP A 15 -10.34 -10.50 -2.90
CA TRP A 15 -9.22 -10.46 -1.98
C TRP A 15 -9.64 -10.81 -0.55
N LYS A 16 -10.70 -10.19 -0.01
CA LYS A 16 -11.23 -10.55 1.31
C LYS A 16 -11.51 -12.05 1.40
N ALA A 17 -12.16 -12.65 0.40
CA ALA A 17 -12.43 -14.09 0.38
C ALA A 17 -11.15 -14.93 0.39
N LEU A 18 -10.15 -14.57 -0.43
CA LEU A 18 -8.86 -15.25 -0.50
C LEU A 18 -8.10 -15.13 0.82
N LEU A 19 -7.97 -13.93 1.37
CA LEU A 19 -7.32 -13.65 2.65
C LEU A 19 -7.96 -14.44 3.79
N THR A 20 -9.29 -14.41 3.91
CA THR A 20 -10.02 -15.19 4.92
C THR A 20 -9.72 -16.69 4.79
N HIS A 21 -9.69 -17.22 3.56
CA HIS A 21 -9.40 -18.63 3.37
C HIS A 21 -7.94 -18.99 3.67
N LEU A 22 -6.98 -18.14 3.30
CA LEU A 22 -5.56 -18.30 3.68
C LEU A 22 -5.39 -18.30 5.21
N ILE A 23 -6.09 -17.41 5.93
CA ILE A 23 -6.09 -17.41 7.40
C ILE A 23 -6.67 -18.73 7.94
N ARG A 24 -7.80 -19.23 7.40
CA ARG A 24 -8.34 -20.54 7.81
C ARG A 24 -7.33 -21.69 7.58
N ILE A 25 -6.54 -21.64 6.51
CA ILE A 25 -5.44 -22.59 6.27
C ILE A 25 -4.39 -22.46 7.37
N LEU A 26 -3.98 -21.24 7.75
CA LEU A 26 -3.05 -21.05 8.89
C LEU A 26 -3.60 -21.65 10.19
N TYR A 27 -4.90 -21.50 10.47
CA TYR A 27 -5.55 -22.14 11.62
C TYR A 27 -5.49 -23.68 11.54
N ALA A 28 -5.65 -24.26 10.34
CA ALA A 28 -5.55 -25.70 10.12
C ALA A 28 -4.10 -26.21 10.29
N ILE A 29 -3.10 -25.41 9.94
CA ILE A 29 -1.68 -25.70 10.17
C ILE A 29 -1.33 -25.60 11.65
N GLY A 30 -1.85 -24.57 12.34
CA GLY A 30 -1.78 -24.43 13.79
C GLY A 30 -1.52 -23.00 14.26
N MET A 31 -1.71 -22.78 15.56
CA MET A 31 -1.67 -21.42 16.15
C MET A 31 -0.31 -20.73 16.04
N HIS A 32 0.77 -21.49 15.92
CA HIS A 32 2.11 -20.96 15.68
C HIS A 32 2.21 -20.22 14.33
N ALA A 33 1.53 -20.71 13.30
CA ALA A 33 1.51 -20.09 11.97
C ALA A 33 0.70 -18.78 12.00
N VAL A 34 -0.43 -18.77 12.70
CA VAL A 34 -1.25 -17.55 12.92
C VAL A 34 -0.49 -16.49 13.71
N SER A 35 0.19 -16.87 14.80
CA SER A 35 1.01 -15.94 15.58
C SER A 35 2.13 -15.34 14.74
N THR A 36 2.86 -16.18 14.00
CA THR A 36 3.95 -15.73 13.12
C THR A 36 3.44 -14.76 12.05
N PHE A 37 2.30 -15.06 11.44
CA PHE A 37 1.65 -14.18 10.47
C PHE A 37 1.34 -12.78 11.03
N ASN A 38 0.75 -12.71 12.22
CA ASN A 38 0.43 -11.43 12.87
C ASN A 38 1.70 -10.68 13.31
N ASP A 39 2.69 -11.39 13.83
CA ASP A 39 3.97 -10.81 14.25
C ASP A 39 4.77 -10.25 13.07
N ASN A 40 4.70 -10.91 11.92
CA ASN A 40 5.28 -10.38 10.67
C ASN A 40 4.59 -9.06 10.28
N PHE A 41 3.25 -9.03 10.26
CA PHE A 41 2.51 -7.81 9.92
C PHE A 41 2.82 -6.62 10.85
N ARG A 42 2.92 -6.86 12.16
CA ARG A 42 3.28 -5.81 13.15
C ARG A 42 4.66 -5.19 12.93
N GLN A 43 5.55 -5.92 12.27
CA GLN A 43 6.91 -5.49 11.97
C GLN A 43 7.03 -4.79 10.60
N VAL A 44 5.97 -4.79 9.79
CA VAL A 44 5.92 -3.99 8.56
C VAL A 44 5.90 -2.50 8.92
N SER A 45 6.83 -1.74 8.36
CA SER A 45 6.89 -0.29 8.55
C SER A 45 5.75 0.41 7.84
N SER A 46 5.29 1.53 8.38
CA SER A 46 4.40 2.43 7.62
C SER A 46 5.16 3.11 6.48
N PHE A 47 4.47 3.44 5.38
CA PHE A 47 5.07 4.07 4.20
C PHE A 47 4.20 5.17 3.59
N GLY A 48 4.85 6.13 2.93
CA GLY A 48 4.21 7.29 2.33
C GLY A 48 3.51 8.17 3.37
N ARG A 49 2.77 9.20 2.95
CA ARG A 49 1.99 10.05 3.86
C ARG A 49 0.91 9.24 4.59
N SER A 50 0.22 8.40 3.83
CA SER A 50 -0.91 7.59 4.27
C SER A 50 -1.09 6.32 3.44
N THR A 51 -0.07 5.94 2.65
CA THR A 51 -0.13 4.81 1.71
C THR A 51 -0.18 3.48 2.46
N ILE A 52 0.75 3.23 3.37
CA ILE A 52 0.73 2.06 4.26
C ILE A 52 0.71 2.52 5.70
N ARG A 53 -0.31 2.10 6.44
CA ARG A 53 -0.43 2.38 7.88
C ARG A 53 0.24 1.29 8.70
N ARG A 54 0.47 1.59 9.98
CA ARG A 54 1.00 0.60 10.91
C ARG A 54 -0.08 -0.44 11.24
N PHE A 55 0.26 -1.72 11.13
CA PHE A 55 -0.61 -2.82 11.54
C PHE A 55 -0.48 -3.04 13.06
N VAL A 56 -1.41 -2.48 13.82
CA VAL A 56 -1.41 -2.58 15.31
C VAL A 56 -2.18 -3.82 15.78
N ASN A 57 -3.32 -4.11 15.15
CA ASN A 57 -4.18 -5.23 15.50
C ASN A 57 -3.74 -6.52 14.80
N ASP A 58 -4.16 -7.67 15.34
CA ASP A 58 -4.01 -8.95 14.65
C ASP A 58 -4.77 -8.93 13.32
N VAL A 59 -4.03 -9.07 12.22
CA VAL A 59 -4.62 -9.11 10.87
C VAL A 59 -5.49 -10.36 10.71
N SER A 60 -5.13 -11.47 11.36
CA SER A 60 -5.91 -12.71 11.34
C SER A 60 -7.34 -12.57 11.88
N ASP A 61 -7.59 -11.57 12.73
CA ASP A 61 -8.89 -11.34 13.33
C ASP A 61 -9.90 -10.72 12.36
N LEU A 62 -9.42 -10.01 11.34
CA LEU A 62 -10.22 -9.28 10.34
C LEU A 62 -11.28 -8.34 10.97
N LYS A 63 -11.01 -7.81 12.17
CA LYS A 63 -11.93 -6.95 12.92
C LYS A 63 -11.70 -5.47 12.62
N LYS A 64 -12.79 -4.72 12.49
CA LYS A 64 -12.79 -3.25 12.33
C LYS A 64 -11.94 -2.78 11.13
N LEU A 65 -11.98 -3.54 10.03
CA LEU A 65 -11.27 -3.21 8.80
C LEU A 65 -12.20 -2.50 7.81
N ALA A 66 -11.79 -1.34 7.33
CA ALA A 66 -12.36 -0.68 6.16
C ALA A 66 -11.73 -1.24 4.87
N ALA A 67 -12.30 -0.91 3.71
CA ALA A 67 -11.81 -1.39 2.41
C ALA A 67 -10.31 -1.08 2.17
N ARG A 68 -9.88 0.13 2.52
CA ARG A 68 -8.46 0.51 2.45
C ARG A 68 -7.53 -0.40 3.27
N ASP A 69 -8.01 -0.95 4.40
CA ASP A 69 -7.16 -1.75 5.26
C ASP A 69 -6.94 -3.14 4.60
N TYR A 70 -7.93 -3.64 3.85
CA TYR A 70 -7.74 -4.82 3.00
C TYR A 70 -6.71 -4.56 1.89
N GLU A 71 -6.72 -3.37 1.28
CA GLU A 71 -5.68 -2.97 0.33
C GLU A 71 -4.28 -2.96 0.96
N ASP A 72 -4.10 -2.27 2.10
CA ASP A 72 -2.81 -2.22 2.80
C ASP A 72 -2.30 -3.64 3.13
N ILE A 73 -3.20 -4.54 3.55
CA ILE A 73 -2.87 -5.95 3.82
C ILE A 73 -2.41 -6.63 2.52
N LEU A 74 -3.13 -6.49 1.40
CA LEU A 74 -2.75 -7.08 0.12
C LEU A 74 -1.33 -6.64 -0.30
N GLN A 75 -1.07 -5.34 -0.25
CA GLN A 75 0.20 -4.76 -0.68
C GLN A 75 1.41 -5.23 0.14
N CYS A 76 1.19 -5.68 1.38
CA CYS A 76 2.23 -6.13 2.30
C CYS A 76 2.20 -7.65 2.60
N CYS A 77 1.25 -8.42 2.04
CA CYS A 77 0.98 -9.76 2.54
C CYS A 77 2.05 -10.80 2.19
N MET A 78 2.75 -10.66 1.06
CA MET A 78 3.65 -11.70 0.56
C MET A 78 4.74 -12.09 1.57
N PRO A 79 5.55 -11.14 2.12
CA PRO A 79 6.57 -11.48 3.12
C PRO A 79 5.94 -12.01 4.43
N CYS A 80 4.74 -11.55 4.78
CA CYS A 80 4.05 -11.97 5.99
C CYS A 80 3.57 -13.42 5.94
N PHE A 81 3.25 -13.92 4.75
CA PHE A 81 2.82 -15.29 4.49
C PHE A 81 3.98 -16.26 4.17
N GLU A 82 5.18 -15.75 3.89
CA GLU A 82 6.30 -16.57 3.41
C GLU A 82 6.77 -17.60 4.46
N GLY A 83 6.88 -18.86 4.04
CA GLY A 83 7.31 -19.99 4.85
C GLY A 83 6.23 -20.61 5.72
N LEU A 84 4.97 -20.17 5.61
CA LEU A 84 3.89 -20.63 6.50
C LEU A 84 3.11 -21.83 5.97
N PHE A 85 3.24 -22.19 4.69
CA PHE A 85 2.39 -23.21 4.04
C PHE A 85 3.09 -24.51 3.68
N GLY A 86 4.32 -24.74 4.16
CA GLY A 86 5.05 -25.99 3.91
C GLY A 86 5.27 -26.24 2.41
N ALA A 87 4.79 -27.38 1.90
CA ALA A 87 4.98 -27.77 0.49
C ALA A 87 4.26 -26.84 -0.52
N HIS A 88 3.24 -26.10 -0.10
CA HIS A 88 2.45 -25.22 -0.97
C HIS A 88 2.87 -23.74 -0.87
N ASP A 89 3.94 -23.42 -0.12
CA ASP A 89 4.42 -22.05 0.09
C ASP A 89 4.69 -21.34 -1.23
N ASP A 90 5.37 -22.01 -2.15
CA ASP A 90 5.74 -21.40 -3.43
C ASP A 90 4.53 -21.09 -4.32
N GLU A 91 3.54 -21.99 -4.35
CA GLU A 91 2.33 -21.83 -5.16
C GLU A 91 1.44 -20.71 -4.61
N ILE A 92 1.37 -20.59 -3.27
CA ILE A 92 0.64 -19.50 -2.60
C ILE A 92 1.35 -18.16 -2.81
N GLN A 93 2.68 -18.10 -2.71
CA GLN A 93 3.44 -16.88 -2.99
C GLN A 93 3.25 -16.42 -4.45
N GLU A 94 3.16 -17.35 -5.41
CA GLU A 94 2.86 -17.03 -6.81
C GLU A 94 1.44 -16.47 -6.97
N LEU A 95 0.45 -17.08 -6.33
CA LEU A 95 -0.93 -16.59 -6.33
C LEU A 95 -1.03 -15.17 -5.73
N LEU A 96 -0.36 -14.92 -4.60
CA LEU A 96 -0.34 -13.61 -3.96
C LEU A 96 0.34 -12.56 -4.82
N TYR A 97 1.45 -12.90 -5.49
CA TYR A 97 2.10 -12.00 -6.44
C TYR A 97 1.15 -11.59 -7.56
N LEU A 98 0.45 -12.55 -8.16
CA LEU A 98 -0.52 -12.30 -9.23
C LEU A 98 -1.71 -11.48 -8.74
N ALA A 99 -2.18 -11.69 -7.51
CA ALA A 99 -3.24 -10.87 -6.92
C ALA A 99 -2.81 -9.40 -6.77
N CYS A 100 -1.60 -9.14 -6.25
CA CYS A 100 -1.04 -7.80 -6.12
C CYS A 100 -0.80 -7.15 -7.50
N TYR A 101 -0.29 -7.92 -8.46
CA TYR A 101 -0.03 -7.42 -9.80
C TYR A 101 -1.32 -7.08 -10.55
N TRP A 102 -2.31 -7.96 -10.48
CA TRP A 102 -3.63 -7.70 -11.06
C TRP A 102 -4.28 -6.46 -10.42
N HIS A 103 -4.27 -6.36 -9.09
CA HIS A 103 -4.87 -5.23 -8.36
C HIS A 103 -4.20 -3.90 -8.75
N SER A 104 -2.88 -3.85 -8.76
CA SER A 104 -2.14 -2.64 -9.12
C SER A 104 -2.39 -2.19 -10.56
N LEU A 105 -2.55 -3.12 -11.51
CA LEU A 105 -2.94 -2.82 -12.89
C LEU A 105 -4.40 -2.34 -12.99
N ALA A 106 -5.33 -3.04 -12.34
CA ALA A 106 -6.75 -2.69 -12.35
C ALA A 106 -7.03 -1.32 -11.71
N LYS A 107 -6.19 -0.89 -10.76
CA LYS A 107 -6.32 0.39 -10.06
C LYS A 107 -5.73 1.59 -10.81
N LEU A 108 -5.01 1.36 -11.92
CA LEU A 108 -4.40 2.45 -12.68
C LEU A 108 -5.44 3.49 -13.11
N ARG A 109 -5.06 4.76 -13.05
CA ARG A 109 -5.87 5.92 -13.48
C ARG A 109 -5.63 6.32 -14.94
N MET A 110 -4.65 5.67 -15.55
CA MET A 110 -4.28 5.88 -16.94
C MET A 110 -3.77 4.56 -17.50
N HIS A 111 -4.38 4.15 -18.61
CA HIS A 111 -3.99 2.95 -19.33
C HIS A 111 -3.52 3.30 -20.74
N THR A 112 -2.60 2.48 -21.25
CA THR A 112 -2.24 2.41 -22.67
C THR A 112 -2.78 1.09 -23.23
N ASP A 113 -2.81 0.94 -24.56
CA ASP A 113 -3.15 -0.34 -25.19
C ASP A 113 -2.28 -1.48 -24.66
N THR A 114 -1.02 -1.19 -24.35
CA THR A 114 -0.08 -2.18 -23.86
C THR A 114 -0.32 -2.54 -22.40
N SER A 115 -0.60 -1.59 -21.51
CA SER A 115 -0.95 -1.93 -20.11
C SER A 115 -2.27 -2.68 -20.01
N LEU A 116 -3.23 -2.43 -20.91
CA LEU A 116 -4.46 -3.22 -20.99
C LEU A 116 -4.22 -4.66 -21.47
N LYS A 117 -3.29 -4.88 -22.41
CA LYS A 117 -2.88 -6.24 -22.82
C LYS A 117 -2.24 -6.99 -21.66
N VAL A 118 -1.39 -6.32 -20.88
CA VAL A 118 -0.79 -6.91 -19.67
C VAL A 118 -1.87 -7.26 -18.66
N LEU A 119 -2.83 -6.37 -18.38
CA LEU A 119 -3.94 -6.65 -17.47
C LEU A 119 -4.78 -7.85 -17.94
N ASP A 120 -5.10 -7.94 -19.22
CA ASP A 120 -5.83 -9.07 -19.81
C ASP A 120 -5.08 -10.40 -19.60
N HIS A 121 -3.78 -10.40 -19.89
CA HIS A 121 -2.91 -11.56 -19.74
C HIS A 121 -2.73 -11.99 -18.27
N VAL A 122 -2.48 -11.04 -17.38
CA VAL A 122 -2.40 -11.26 -15.93
C VAL A 122 -3.72 -11.82 -15.39
N THR A 123 -4.86 -11.33 -15.88
CA THR A 123 -6.20 -11.84 -15.50
C THR A 123 -6.34 -13.32 -15.83
N ALA A 124 -5.91 -13.76 -17.02
CA ALA A 124 -5.96 -15.16 -17.41
C ALA A 124 -5.10 -16.06 -16.51
N ILE A 125 -3.86 -15.64 -16.22
CA ILE A 125 -2.94 -16.40 -15.36
C ILE A 125 -3.47 -16.43 -13.91
N PHE A 126 -3.88 -15.28 -13.38
CA PHE A 126 -4.37 -15.16 -12.01
C PHE A 126 -5.62 -16.02 -11.77
N THR A 127 -6.60 -15.99 -12.70
CA THR A 127 -7.81 -16.83 -12.57
C THR A 127 -7.51 -18.32 -12.70
N ASN A 128 -6.55 -18.73 -13.53
CA ASN A 128 -6.08 -20.12 -13.58
C ASN A 128 -5.43 -20.55 -12.25
N ARG A 129 -4.61 -19.69 -11.66
CA ARG A 129 -3.98 -19.96 -10.36
C ARG A 129 -5.00 -20.02 -9.21
N LEU A 130 -6.06 -19.21 -9.26
CA LEU A 130 -7.19 -19.32 -8.32
C LEU A 130 -7.90 -20.68 -8.43
N ARG A 131 -8.12 -21.20 -9.65
CA ARG A 131 -8.69 -22.55 -9.84
C ARG A 131 -7.76 -23.63 -9.29
N HIS A 132 -6.47 -23.57 -9.62
CA HIS A 132 -5.47 -24.49 -9.07
C HIS A 132 -5.43 -24.45 -7.53
N PHE A 133 -5.47 -23.26 -6.94
CA PHE A 133 -5.55 -23.09 -5.49
C PHE A 133 -6.76 -23.82 -4.91
N THR A 134 -7.93 -23.65 -5.51
CA THR A 134 -9.18 -24.30 -5.08
C THR A 134 -9.15 -25.82 -5.24
N ASP A 135 -8.67 -26.30 -6.38
CA ASP A 135 -8.81 -27.71 -6.78
C ASP A 135 -7.67 -28.59 -6.25
N SER A 136 -6.48 -28.01 -6.05
CA SER A 136 -5.26 -28.76 -5.71
C SER A 136 -4.68 -28.40 -4.35
N ILE A 137 -4.77 -27.14 -3.91
CA ILE A 137 -4.15 -26.69 -2.65
C ILE A 137 -5.15 -26.75 -1.49
N CYS A 138 -6.34 -26.16 -1.63
CA CYS A 138 -7.36 -26.16 -0.58
C CYS A 138 -7.71 -27.56 -0.04
N PRO A 139 -7.82 -28.63 -0.86
CA PRO A 139 -8.14 -29.96 -0.35
C PRO A 139 -7.05 -30.57 0.55
N ALA A 140 -5.82 -30.06 0.51
CA ALA A 140 -4.73 -30.52 1.36
C ALA A 140 -4.88 -30.05 2.83
N TYR A 141 -5.79 -29.11 3.11
CA TYR A 141 -5.98 -28.53 4.43
C TYR A 141 -7.42 -28.74 4.93
N ALA A 142 -7.56 -29.26 6.14
CA ALA A 142 -8.86 -29.42 6.79
C ALA A 142 -9.35 -28.09 7.39
N THR A 143 -9.78 -27.17 6.54
CA THR A 143 -10.21 -25.83 6.95
C THR A 143 -11.60 -25.82 7.59
N VAL A 144 -11.71 -25.14 8.74
CA VAL A 144 -12.95 -24.95 9.49
C VAL A 144 -13.15 -23.46 9.81
N GLU A 145 -14.29 -23.12 10.40
CA GLU A 145 -14.54 -21.79 10.97
C GLU A 145 -13.39 -21.33 11.88
N THR A 146 -12.96 -20.07 11.73
CA THR A 146 -12.07 -19.45 12.72
C THR A 146 -12.80 -19.27 14.06
N ASP A 147 -12.06 -18.98 15.13
CA ASP A 147 -12.70 -18.65 16.42
C ASP A 147 -13.61 -17.43 16.31
N GLY A 148 -13.23 -16.43 15.50
CA GLY A 148 -14.06 -15.26 15.21
C GLY A 148 -15.38 -15.64 14.54
N GLU A 149 -15.33 -16.47 13.49
CA GLU A 149 -16.51 -16.93 12.74
C GLU A 149 -17.44 -17.78 13.61
N TYR A 150 -16.88 -18.70 14.39
CA TYR A 150 -17.63 -19.52 15.33
C TYR A 150 -18.33 -18.65 16.39
N ASN A 151 -17.61 -17.69 16.97
CA ASN A 151 -18.16 -16.79 17.98
C ASN A 151 -19.25 -15.86 17.40
N ALA A 152 -19.11 -15.40 16.15
CA ALA A 152 -20.13 -14.62 15.48
C ALA A 152 -21.41 -15.45 15.26
N ARG A 153 -21.27 -16.70 14.77
CA ARG A 153 -22.39 -17.64 14.64
C ARG A 153 -23.06 -17.95 15.98
N TYR A 154 -22.27 -18.11 17.04
CA TYR A 154 -22.79 -18.30 18.39
C TYR A 154 -23.64 -17.12 18.87
N ARG A 155 -23.13 -15.89 18.72
CA ARG A 155 -23.87 -14.67 19.08
C ARG A 155 -25.15 -14.52 18.26
N ALA A 156 -25.11 -14.80 16.95
CA ALA A 156 -26.29 -14.75 16.10
C ALA A 156 -27.36 -15.76 16.56
N ALA A 157 -26.96 -16.98 16.91
CA ALA A 157 -27.87 -17.99 17.44
C ALA A 157 -28.46 -17.58 18.81
N GLN A 158 -27.66 -16.97 19.69
CA GLN A 158 -28.16 -16.41 20.95
C GLN A 158 -29.18 -15.29 20.72
N ARG A 159 -28.94 -14.38 19.78
CA ARG A 159 -29.89 -13.32 19.41
C ARG A 159 -31.21 -13.90 18.86
N LYS A 160 -31.14 -14.89 17.97
CA LYS A 160 -32.33 -15.57 17.41
C LYS A 160 -33.13 -16.31 18.49
N ALA A 161 -32.46 -16.96 19.44
CA ALA A 161 -33.09 -17.61 20.59
C ALA A 161 -33.75 -16.60 21.55
N ALA A 162 -33.10 -15.47 21.82
CA ALA A 162 -33.65 -14.40 22.65
C ALA A 162 -34.90 -13.75 22.02
N GLN A 163 -34.86 -13.50 20.70
CA GLN A 163 -36.01 -13.00 19.94
C GLN A 163 -37.19 -13.99 19.97
N SER A 164 -36.92 -15.29 19.81
CA SER A 164 -37.94 -16.34 19.87
C SER A 164 -38.55 -16.49 21.27
N ALA A 165 -37.82 -16.11 22.32
CA ALA A 165 -38.30 -16.09 23.71
C ALA A 165 -39.04 -14.80 24.10
N GLY A 166 -39.27 -13.87 23.16
CA GLY A 166 -40.04 -12.65 23.39
C GLY A 166 -39.34 -11.61 24.28
N LYS A 167 -38.02 -11.71 24.48
CA LYS A 167 -37.27 -10.72 25.27
C LYS A 167 -36.73 -9.60 24.36
N THR A 168 -36.90 -8.34 24.79
CA THR A 168 -36.41 -7.14 24.07
C THR A 168 -34.88 -7.02 24.12
N THR A 169 -34.31 -6.24 23.20
CA THR A 169 -32.89 -6.14 22.84
C THR A 169 -31.92 -5.65 23.92
N ASN A 170 -32.39 -5.28 25.13
CA ASN A 170 -31.57 -4.74 26.22
C ASN A 170 -31.39 -5.75 27.36
N ILE A 171 -30.79 -6.91 27.09
CA ILE A 171 -30.43 -7.89 28.12
C ILE A 171 -28.91 -7.86 28.30
N ALA A 172 -28.44 -7.74 29.55
CA ALA A 172 -27.03 -7.88 29.87
C ALA A 172 -26.50 -9.24 29.40
N SER A 173 -25.27 -9.30 28.89
CA SER A 173 -24.63 -10.47 28.28
C SER A 173 -24.69 -11.75 29.14
N ALA A 174 -24.83 -11.59 30.46
CA ALA A 174 -24.90 -12.68 31.44
C ALA A 174 -26.25 -13.44 31.49
N ASP A 175 -27.33 -12.88 30.96
CA ASP A 175 -28.70 -13.45 31.02
C ASP A 175 -29.18 -14.05 29.68
N LEU A 176 -28.29 -14.15 28.70
CA LEU A 176 -28.59 -14.76 27.40
C LEU A 176 -28.65 -16.29 27.51
N PRO A 177 -29.62 -16.95 26.85
CA PRO A 177 -29.72 -18.41 26.87
C PRO A 177 -28.46 -19.04 26.28
N ALA A 178 -27.97 -20.09 26.92
CA ALA A 178 -26.93 -20.94 26.33
C ALA A 178 -27.54 -21.68 25.13
N VAL A 179 -26.93 -21.53 23.95
CA VAL A 179 -27.40 -22.18 22.72
C VAL A 179 -26.34 -23.18 22.27
N ASN A 180 -26.75 -24.43 22.05
CA ASN A 180 -25.84 -25.42 21.46
C ASN A 180 -25.86 -25.28 19.94
N ILE A 181 -24.76 -24.79 19.36
CA ILE A 181 -24.60 -24.62 17.91
C ILE A 181 -23.68 -25.68 17.28
N GLY A 182 -23.30 -26.72 18.04
CA GLY A 182 -22.27 -27.68 17.64
C GLY A 182 -20.85 -27.09 17.61
N GLY A 183 -19.88 -27.84 17.10
CA GLY A 183 -18.50 -27.37 16.93
C GLY A 183 -18.30 -26.45 15.71
N LYS A 184 -17.04 -26.13 15.41
CA LYS A 184 -16.64 -25.38 14.21
C LYS A 184 -17.04 -26.14 12.94
N ARG A 185 -17.69 -25.45 12.00
CA ARG A 185 -18.12 -26.05 10.73
C ARG A 185 -16.97 -26.08 9.71
N PRO A 186 -16.90 -27.11 8.84
CA PRO A 186 -16.00 -27.10 7.69
C PRO A 186 -16.25 -25.89 6.78
N LYS A 187 -15.18 -25.34 6.20
CA LYS A 187 -15.25 -24.21 5.28
C LYS A 187 -14.41 -24.51 4.04
N THR A 188 -15.00 -24.32 2.87
CA THR A 188 -14.32 -24.42 1.57
C THR A 188 -14.13 -23.05 0.94
N PHE A 189 -13.22 -22.94 -0.03
CA PHE A 189 -13.09 -21.74 -0.85
C PHE A 189 -14.06 -21.83 -2.03
N ASN A 190 -14.88 -20.80 -2.24
CA ASN A 190 -15.91 -20.78 -3.28
C ASN A 190 -15.54 -19.80 -4.39
N LEU A 191 -15.24 -20.32 -5.58
CA LEU A 191 -15.00 -19.53 -6.78
C LEU A 191 -16.27 -19.17 -7.56
N LEU A 192 -17.40 -19.84 -7.30
CA LEU A 192 -18.65 -19.66 -8.01
C LEU A 192 -19.42 -18.45 -7.48
N THR A 193 -18.77 -17.29 -7.46
CA THR A 193 -19.40 -16.02 -7.09
C THR A 193 -19.19 -15.00 -8.20
N TYR A 194 -20.16 -14.09 -8.36
CA TYR A 194 -20.08 -13.03 -9.37
C TYR A 194 -18.75 -12.26 -9.30
N LYS A 195 -18.24 -11.99 -8.09
CA LYS A 195 -17.01 -11.23 -7.87
C LYS A 195 -15.76 -11.84 -8.52
N PHE A 196 -15.66 -13.18 -8.57
CA PHE A 196 -14.57 -13.84 -9.29
C PHE A 196 -14.78 -13.82 -10.79
N HIS A 197 -16.03 -13.86 -11.25
CA HIS A 197 -16.37 -13.82 -12.68
C HIS A 197 -16.19 -12.42 -13.28
N SER A 198 -16.39 -11.35 -12.49
CA SER A 198 -16.22 -9.97 -12.95
C SER A 198 -14.77 -9.58 -13.23
N LEU A 199 -13.78 -10.37 -12.76
CA LEU A 199 -12.35 -10.13 -13.04
C LEU A 199 -12.05 -9.99 -14.55
N ALA A 200 -12.73 -10.78 -15.39
CA ALA A 200 -12.56 -10.74 -16.84
C ALA A 200 -13.18 -9.50 -17.50
N ASP A 201 -14.09 -8.81 -16.82
CA ASP A 201 -14.81 -7.66 -17.37
C ASP A 201 -14.04 -6.35 -17.21
N TYR A 202 -12.94 -6.33 -16.43
CA TYR A 202 -12.16 -5.13 -16.15
C TYR A 202 -11.62 -4.47 -17.42
N VAL A 203 -10.91 -5.23 -18.26
CA VAL A 203 -10.30 -4.69 -19.49
C VAL A 203 -11.36 -4.16 -20.45
N TYR A 204 -12.46 -4.88 -20.63
CA TYR A 204 -13.57 -4.45 -21.47
C TYR A 204 -14.23 -3.17 -20.95
N THR A 205 -14.51 -3.12 -19.64
CA THR A 205 -15.13 -1.95 -19.01
C THR A 205 -14.21 -0.74 -19.08
N ILE A 206 -12.91 -0.90 -18.81
CA ILE A 206 -11.93 0.19 -18.87
C ILE A 206 -11.84 0.77 -20.29
N ARG A 207 -11.83 -0.07 -21.33
CA ARG A 207 -11.84 0.41 -22.72
C ARG A 207 -13.08 1.23 -23.08
N ARG A 208 -14.23 0.90 -22.48
CA ARG A 208 -15.52 1.48 -22.86
C ARG A 208 -15.89 2.71 -22.03
N PHE A 209 -15.51 2.74 -20.75
CA PHE A 209 -15.96 3.76 -19.79
C PHE A 209 -14.82 4.54 -19.14
N GLY A 210 -13.56 4.20 -19.44
CA GLY A 210 -12.41 4.75 -18.75
C GLY A 210 -12.05 3.96 -17.50
N THR A 211 -11.02 4.41 -16.79
CA THR A 211 -10.49 3.78 -15.58
C THR A 211 -11.51 3.77 -14.44
N THR A 212 -11.31 2.93 -13.42
CA THR A 212 -12.29 2.75 -12.33
C THR A 212 -12.56 4.02 -11.52
N ASP A 213 -11.71 5.05 -11.62
CA ASP A 213 -11.91 6.36 -11.02
C ASP A 213 -12.63 7.38 -11.93
N SER A 214 -12.97 6.99 -13.17
CA SER A 214 -13.66 7.83 -14.15
C SER A 214 -15.20 7.76 -14.04
N TYR A 215 -15.73 6.79 -13.30
CA TYR A 215 -17.17 6.60 -13.09
C TYR A 215 -17.45 6.24 -11.63
N SER A 216 -18.72 6.36 -11.22
CA SER A 216 -19.16 6.06 -9.87
C SER A 216 -20.34 5.09 -9.89
N THR A 217 -20.22 4.00 -9.13
CA THR A 217 -21.30 3.05 -8.81
C THR A 217 -22.19 3.54 -7.67
N GLN A 218 -21.77 4.59 -6.97
CA GLN A 218 -22.43 5.14 -5.77
C GLN A 218 -23.90 5.50 -6.01
N ALA A 219 -24.24 6.03 -7.20
CA ALA A 219 -25.63 6.33 -7.54
C ALA A 219 -26.52 5.08 -7.56
N GLY A 220 -26.00 3.95 -8.04
CA GLY A 220 -26.68 2.65 -8.00
C GLY A 220 -26.73 2.08 -6.58
N GLU A 221 -25.66 2.25 -5.80
CA GLU A 221 -25.58 1.79 -4.41
C GLU A 221 -26.58 2.53 -3.49
N PHE A 222 -26.74 3.85 -3.67
CA PHE A 222 -27.68 4.65 -2.88
C PHE A 222 -29.15 4.29 -3.11
N GLU A 223 -29.48 3.63 -4.21
CA GLU A 223 -30.84 3.17 -4.47
C GLU A 223 -31.31 2.18 -3.39
N HIS A 224 -30.40 1.44 -2.75
CA HIS A 224 -30.74 0.59 -1.62
C HIS A 224 -31.32 1.38 -0.43
N GLN A 225 -30.88 2.63 -0.21
CA GLN A 225 -31.45 3.50 0.83
C GLN A 225 -32.89 3.88 0.51
N VAL A 226 -33.20 4.13 -0.76
CA VAL A 226 -34.56 4.41 -1.25
C VAL A 226 -35.45 3.21 -0.98
N VAL A 227 -35.00 2.00 -1.32
CA VAL A 227 -35.71 0.76 -1.04
C VAL A 227 -35.90 0.53 0.47
N LYS A 228 -34.86 0.73 1.29
CA LYS A 228 -34.93 0.62 2.76
C LYS A 228 -35.95 1.62 3.35
N ARG A 229 -35.98 2.87 2.86
CA ARG A 229 -36.96 3.90 3.25
C ARG A 229 -38.39 3.49 2.86
N ARG A 230 -38.57 3.01 1.63
CA ARG A 230 -39.87 2.50 1.16
C ARG A 230 -40.34 1.33 2.01
N TYR A 231 -39.44 0.40 2.35
CA TYR A 231 -39.69 -0.76 3.20
C TYR A 231 -40.13 -0.36 4.61
N ALA A 232 -39.43 0.58 5.26
CA ALA A 232 -39.77 1.09 6.59
C ALA A 232 -41.20 1.63 6.66
N ASN A 233 -41.69 2.21 5.55
CA ASN A 233 -43.03 2.74 5.44
C ASN A 233 -44.10 1.68 5.11
N THR A 234 -43.76 0.39 4.98
CA THR A 234 -44.74 -0.69 4.70
C THR A 234 -45.28 -1.30 6.00
N ASN A 235 -46.43 -1.97 5.92
CA ASN A 235 -46.95 -2.75 7.05
C ASN A 235 -46.29 -4.14 7.21
N ARG A 236 -45.22 -4.43 6.44
CA ARG A 236 -44.46 -5.68 6.42
C ARG A 236 -45.26 -6.96 6.09
N ARG A 237 -46.43 -6.82 5.46
CA ARG A 237 -47.25 -7.94 4.94
C ARG A 237 -47.42 -7.80 3.44
N ASP A 238 -47.07 -8.81 2.66
CA ASP A 238 -47.14 -8.72 1.19
C ASP A 238 -46.46 -7.43 0.67
N ILE A 239 -45.13 -7.40 0.88
CA ILE A 239 -44.30 -6.20 0.78
C ILE A 239 -44.13 -5.73 -0.66
N ILE A 240 -44.03 -6.67 -1.60
CA ILE A 240 -43.68 -6.39 -3.00
C ILE A 240 -44.71 -5.44 -3.66
N PRO A 241 -46.04 -5.70 -3.60
CA PRO A 241 -47.03 -4.77 -4.16
C PRO A 241 -47.01 -3.39 -3.52
N GLN A 242 -46.67 -3.29 -2.23
CA GLN A 242 -46.59 -2.01 -1.52
C GLN A 242 -45.37 -1.18 -1.93
N LEU A 243 -44.22 -1.84 -2.15
CA LEU A 243 -43.01 -1.19 -2.67
C LEU A 243 -43.27 -0.66 -4.08
N VAL A 244 -43.84 -1.48 -4.97
CA VAL A 244 -44.18 -1.08 -6.34
C VAL A 244 -45.17 0.10 -6.34
N LYS A 245 -46.19 0.07 -5.48
CA LYS A 245 -47.15 1.18 -5.40
C LYS A 245 -46.49 2.49 -4.95
N LYS A 246 -45.53 2.44 -4.03
CA LYS A 246 -44.80 3.64 -3.59
C LYS A 246 -43.89 4.18 -4.68
N ASP A 247 -43.16 3.30 -5.37
CA ASP A 247 -42.35 3.67 -6.51
C ASP A 247 -43.19 4.38 -7.59
N VAL A 248 -44.38 3.84 -7.91
CA VAL A 248 -45.32 4.48 -8.84
C VAL A 248 -45.78 5.85 -8.34
N ILE A 249 -46.09 6.01 -7.04
CA ILE A 249 -46.54 7.29 -6.48
C ILE A 249 -45.42 8.34 -6.51
N GLU A 250 -44.20 7.95 -6.12
CA GLU A 250 -43.02 8.83 -6.12
C GLU A 250 -42.71 9.32 -7.53
N ASN A 251 -42.67 8.41 -8.53
CA ASN A 251 -42.48 8.78 -9.94
C ASN A 251 -43.56 9.75 -10.46
N VAL A 252 -44.81 9.59 -10.00
CA VAL A 252 -45.90 10.53 -10.36
C VAL A 252 -45.69 11.90 -9.71
N HIS A 253 -45.26 11.95 -8.45
CA HIS A 253 -44.98 13.21 -7.76
C HIS A 253 -43.78 13.95 -8.35
N GLU A 254 -42.71 13.23 -8.71
CA GLU A 254 -41.54 13.81 -9.39
C GLU A 254 -41.93 14.40 -10.74
N ARG A 255 -42.69 13.67 -11.56
CA ARG A 255 -43.22 14.21 -12.83
C ARG A 255 -44.07 15.46 -12.62
N MET A 256 -44.95 15.46 -11.61
CA MET A 256 -45.75 16.64 -11.27
C MET A 256 -44.89 17.83 -10.83
N ALA A 257 -43.81 17.58 -10.08
CA ALA A 257 -42.87 18.61 -9.67
C ALA A 257 -42.09 19.19 -10.85
N GLU A 258 -41.62 18.36 -11.78
CA GLU A 258 -40.97 18.80 -13.03
C GLU A 258 -41.90 19.63 -13.91
N GLU A 259 -43.16 19.20 -14.06
CA GLU A 259 -44.20 19.93 -14.80
C GLU A 259 -44.50 21.29 -14.15
N LEU A 260 -44.56 21.34 -12.81
CA LEU A 260 -44.75 22.58 -12.05
C LEU A 260 -43.56 23.52 -12.18
N GLN A 261 -42.33 23.00 -12.11
CA GLN A 261 -41.11 23.79 -12.23
C GLN A 261 -40.99 24.41 -13.63
N LYS A 262 -41.24 23.63 -14.69
CA LYS A 262 -41.28 24.17 -16.07
C LYS A 262 -42.35 25.25 -16.23
N ALA A 263 -43.54 25.05 -15.64
CA ALA A 263 -44.60 26.04 -15.69
C ALA A 263 -44.28 27.34 -14.93
N LEU A 264 -43.45 27.26 -13.88
CA LEU A 264 -42.94 28.42 -13.14
C LEU A 264 -41.85 29.15 -13.93
N GLU A 265 -40.91 28.42 -14.54
CA GLU A 265 -39.85 28.96 -15.39
C GLU A 265 -40.40 29.64 -16.65
N ASP A 266 -41.46 29.10 -17.26
CA ASP A 266 -42.16 29.70 -18.40
C ASP A 266 -43.06 30.92 -18.01
N GLY A 267 -43.30 31.11 -16.71
CA GLY A 267 -44.18 32.15 -16.14
C GLY A 267 -43.48 33.44 -15.72
N GLU A 268 -42.14 33.45 -15.59
CA GLU A 268 -41.36 34.62 -15.17
C GLU A 268 -40.83 35.44 -16.36
N LYS A 269 -41.25 36.70 -16.46
CA LYS A 269 -40.55 37.73 -17.27
C LYS A 269 -39.37 38.29 -16.48
N PRO A 270 -38.23 38.60 -17.13
CA PRO A 270 -37.00 38.96 -16.44
C PRO A 270 -37.14 40.35 -15.78
N GLY A 271 -37.00 40.38 -14.47
CA GLY A 271 -37.02 41.60 -13.67
C GLY A 271 -35.79 41.66 -12.76
N SER A 272 -34.98 42.70 -12.99
CA SER A 272 -33.92 43.25 -12.14
C SER A 272 -32.75 42.34 -11.72
N ASP A 273 -31.65 42.52 -12.43
CA ASP A 273 -30.34 42.94 -11.91
C ASP A 273 -30.16 42.76 -10.38
N ASP A 274 -29.49 41.67 -9.99
CA ASP A 274 -28.75 41.62 -8.73
C ASP A 274 -27.34 41.13 -9.06
N GLN A 275 -26.41 42.08 -9.04
CA GLN A 275 -24.98 41.84 -9.21
C GLN A 275 -24.49 41.04 -8.00
N LEU A 276 -24.32 39.73 -8.17
CA LEU A 276 -23.46 38.97 -7.30
C LEU A 276 -22.01 39.36 -7.60
N VAL A 277 -21.49 40.22 -6.74
CA VAL A 277 -20.07 40.57 -6.67
C VAL A 277 -19.31 39.25 -6.52
N ALA A 278 -18.48 38.93 -7.52
CA ALA A 278 -17.48 37.89 -7.38
C ALA A 278 -16.49 38.32 -6.28
N GLU A 279 -16.55 37.64 -5.14
CA GLU A 279 -15.49 37.67 -4.13
C GLU A 279 -14.14 37.40 -4.82
N PRO A 280 -13.10 38.21 -4.57
CA PRO A 280 -11.80 37.97 -5.14
C PRO A 280 -11.25 36.66 -4.58
N ASP A 281 -11.03 35.72 -5.49
CA ASP A 281 -10.38 34.43 -5.31
C ASP A 281 -9.06 34.60 -4.52
N THR A 282 -9.10 34.39 -3.20
CA THR A 282 -7.93 34.36 -2.31
C THR A 282 -7.06 33.12 -2.53
N ALA A 283 -7.40 32.27 -3.51
CA ALA A 283 -6.63 31.11 -3.94
C ALA A 283 -5.31 31.45 -4.67
N ASN A 284 -4.98 32.73 -4.87
CA ASN A 284 -3.78 33.13 -5.60
C ASN A 284 -2.48 33.14 -4.78
N GLN A 285 -2.53 32.98 -3.45
CA GLN A 285 -1.30 32.82 -2.64
C GLN A 285 -0.75 31.39 -2.67
N GLY A 286 -1.60 30.38 -2.89
CA GLY A 286 -1.16 28.98 -3.09
C GLY A 286 -0.57 28.73 -4.48
N ARG A 287 -1.02 29.45 -5.52
CA ARG A 287 -0.53 29.27 -6.90
C ARG A 287 0.90 29.75 -7.13
N GLN A 288 1.38 30.70 -6.33
CA GLN A 288 2.72 31.25 -6.50
C GLN A 288 3.82 30.39 -5.85
N GLN A 289 3.49 29.59 -4.82
CA GLN A 289 4.38 28.52 -4.34
C GLN A 289 4.43 27.33 -5.30
N VAL A 290 3.29 26.93 -5.88
CA VAL A 290 3.20 25.80 -6.83
C VAL A 290 3.99 26.04 -8.13
N ALA A 291 4.11 27.31 -8.56
CA ALA A 291 4.84 27.66 -9.77
C ALA A 291 6.37 27.47 -9.66
N ASP A 292 6.94 27.59 -8.46
CA ASP A 292 8.37 27.36 -8.20
C ASP A 292 8.65 25.88 -7.84
N GLU A 293 7.72 25.22 -7.15
CA GLU A 293 7.74 23.78 -6.82
C GLU A 293 7.71 22.85 -8.04
N GLY A 294 7.26 23.33 -9.20
CA GLY A 294 7.26 22.57 -10.45
C GLY A 294 8.66 22.26 -11.01
N ARG A 295 9.71 22.95 -10.54
CA ARG A 295 11.10 22.78 -10.99
C ARG A 295 12.04 22.20 -9.93
N VAL A 296 11.62 22.20 -8.68
CA VAL A 296 12.44 21.73 -7.55
C VAL A 296 12.37 20.21 -7.48
N HIS A 297 13.52 19.54 -7.52
CA HIS A 297 13.62 18.08 -7.37
C HIS A 297 13.41 17.63 -5.92
N HIS A 298 14.06 18.32 -4.99
CA HIS A 298 14.06 17.97 -3.57
C HIS A 298 14.16 19.23 -2.71
N ARG A 299 13.76 19.10 -1.45
CA ARG A 299 13.84 20.16 -0.44
C ARG A 299 14.40 19.60 0.86
N ILE A 300 15.45 20.25 1.35
CA ILE A 300 16.06 20.04 2.67
C ILE A 300 16.09 21.40 3.38
N ALA A 301 16.03 21.40 4.71
CA ALA A 301 16.05 22.65 5.46
C ALA A 301 17.36 23.43 5.25
N THR A 302 17.26 24.76 5.33
CA THR A 302 18.39 25.69 5.20
C THR A 302 18.94 26.13 6.56
N ASP A 303 18.41 25.57 7.65
CA ASP A 303 18.80 25.94 9.01
C ASP A 303 20.27 25.58 9.29
N GLU A 304 20.98 26.49 9.96
CA GLU A 304 22.38 26.34 10.33
C GLU A 304 22.60 26.39 11.86
N THR A 305 21.53 26.36 12.67
CA THR A 305 21.62 26.51 14.13
C THR A 305 22.33 25.33 14.78
N VAL A 306 21.96 24.11 14.36
CA VAL A 306 22.64 22.88 14.75
C VAL A 306 23.77 22.62 13.77
N ARG A 307 25.00 22.51 14.30
CA ARG A 307 26.20 22.29 13.50
C ARG A 307 27.14 21.30 14.15
N ILE A 308 27.74 20.45 13.33
CA ILE A 308 28.66 19.39 13.73
C ILE A 308 30.04 19.73 13.16
N HIS A 309 31.03 19.94 14.04
CA HIS A 309 32.42 20.06 13.60
C HIS A 309 32.96 18.66 13.30
N VAL A 310 33.17 18.34 12.02
CA VAL A 310 33.39 16.95 11.55
C VAL A 310 34.53 16.27 12.29
N ARG A 311 35.67 16.94 12.42
CA ARG A 311 36.86 16.39 13.12
C ARG A 311 36.63 16.14 14.60
N THR A 312 35.87 17.00 15.27
CA THR A 312 35.63 16.84 16.72
C THR A 312 34.63 15.71 16.95
N TRP A 313 33.60 15.65 16.10
CA TRP A 313 32.57 14.62 16.15
C TRP A 313 33.11 13.23 15.81
N ALA A 314 33.96 13.10 14.79
CA ALA A 314 34.60 11.83 14.42
C ALA A 314 35.50 11.25 15.53
N ASN A 315 36.00 12.10 16.44
CA ASN A 315 36.83 11.70 17.59
C ASN A 315 36.01 11.34 18.84
N LEU A 316 34.67 11.40 18.79
CA LEU A 316 33.86 10.94 19.92
C LEU A 316 34.01 9.43 20.10
N PRO A 317 34.09 8.90 21.33
CA PRO A 317 34.35 7.48 21.58
C PRO A 317 33.34 6.53 20.91
N GLU A 318 32.09 6.96 20.79
CA GLU A 318 31.00 6.22 20.15
C GLU A 318 31.06 6.21 18.62
N ILE A 319 31.77 7.16 18.00
CA ILE A 319 31.92 7.29 16.54
C ILE A 319 33.25 6.71 16.08
N GLN A 320 34.34 6.98 16.81
CA GLN A 320 35.70 6.60 16.44
C GLN A 320 35.87 5.08 16.25
N GLY A 321 35.14 4.27 17.02
CA GLY A 321 35.17 2.81 16.93
C GLY A 321 34.05 2.21 16.08
N ASP A 322 33.14 3.03 15.54
CA ASP A 322 32.00 2.54 14.78
C ASP A 322 32.40 2.32 13.30
N PRO A 323 32.19 1.11 12.75
CA PRO A 323 32.55 0.82 11.37
C PRO A 323 31.85 1.72 10.34
N ALA A 324 30.65 2.23 10.65
CA ALA A 324 29.90 3.08 9.71
C ALA A 324 30.60 4.41 9.42
N PHE A 325 31.33 4.97 10.39
CA PHE A 325 31.95 6.29 10.26
C PHE A 325 33.45 6.26 9.99
N ARG A 326 33.97 5.09 9.58
CA ARG A 326 35.38 4.95 9.17
C ARG A 326 35.66 5.88 8.00
N ASP A 327 36.73 6.68 8.11
CA ASP A 327 37.18 7.62 7.08
C ASP A 327 36.12 8.63 6.61
N PHE A 328 35.09 8.91 7.43
CA PHE A 328 33.94 9.73 7.06
C PHE A 328 34.30 11.08 6.43
N GLU A 329 35.24 11.84 7.02
CA GLU A 329 35.64 13.16 6.48
C GLU A 329 36.32 13.03 5.12
N ARG A 330 37.14 11.99 4.93
CA ARG A 330 37.86 11.73 3.69
C ARG A 330 36.88 11.37 2.58
N GLU A 331 35.98 10.44 2.85
CA GLU A 331 34.95 10.01 1.88
C GLU A 331 33.96 11.13 1.57
N LEU A 332 33.63 12.00 2.54
CA LEU A 332 32.81 13.18 2.27
C LEU A 332 33.51 14.14 1.30
N ARG A 333 34.80 14.43 1.51
CA ARG A 333 35.55 15.31 0.60
C ARG A 333 35.67 14.70 -0.80
N ARG A 334 35.85 13.37 -0.90
CA ARG A 334 35.86 12.63 -2.16
C ARG A 334 34.53 12.81 -2.91
N HIS A 335 33.40 12.60 -2.24
CA HIS A 335 32.06 12.82 -2.80
C HIS A 335 31.86 14.25 -3.32
N LEU A 336 32.21 15.25 -2.50
CA LEU A 336 32.09 16.66 -2.86
C LEU A 336 32.98 17.03 -4.06
N LEU A 337 34.22 16.52 -4.10
CA LEU A 337 35.13 16.76 -5.22
C LEU A 337 34.65 16.11 -6.52
N ALA A 338 34.19 14.86 -6.45
CA ALA A 338 33.67 14.12 -7.59
C ALA A 338 32.46 14.84 -8.20
N ARG A 339 31.56 15.34 -7.32
CA ARG A 339 30.41 16.16 -7.70
C ARG A 339 30.82 17.47 -8.37
N HIS A 340 31.78 18.19 -7.79
CA HIS A 340 32.29 19.44 -8.36
C HIS A 340 32.89 19.24 -9.76
N ARG A 341 33.66 18.16 -9.95
CA ARG A 341 34.28 17.80 -11.23
C ARG A 341 33.30 17.18 -12.25
N ASN A 342 32.02 17.00 -11.89
CA ASN A 342 30.98 16.35 -12.71
C ASN A 342 31.37 14.93 -13.19
N VAL A 343 32.03 14.14 -12.35
CA VAL A 343 32.50 12.78 -12.69
C VAL A 343 31.55 11.70 -12.14
N ASN A 344 30.34 12.05 -11.70
CA ASN A 344 29.53 11.19 -10.83
C ASN A 344 28.60 10.20 -11.55
N GLY A 345 28.79 8.91 -11.24
CA GLY A 345 27.71 7.92 -11.08
C GLY A 345 27.29 7.84 -9.59
N ALA A 346 26.12 7.26 -9.28
CA ALA A 346 25.57 7.30 -7.92
C ALA A 346 26.35 6.48 -6.85
N SER A 347 27.32 5.66 -7.24
CA SER A 347 28.13 4.83 -6.32
C SER A 347 29.59 4.60 -6.77
N ASP A 348 29.99 5.05 -7.96
CA ASP A 348 31.30 4.76 -8.56
C ASP A 348 32.17 6.01 -8.63
N GLU A 349 32.37 6.63 -7.46
CA GLU A 349 33.25 7.79 -7.39
C GLU A 349 34.70 7.39 -7.69
N PRO A 350 35.47 8.21 -8.42
CA PRO A 350 36.88 7.92 -8.64
C PRO A 350 37.66 7.96 -7.32
N GLU A 351 38.77 7.24 -7.28
CA GLU A 351 39.75 7.39 -6.20
C GLU A 351 40.51 8.70 -6.38
N TYR A 352 40.75 9.39 -5.27
CA TYR A 352 41.52 10.63 -5.22
C TYR A 352 42.66 10.50 -4.22
N GLU A 353 43.79 11.11 -4.58
CA GLU A 353 44.93 11.26 -3.68
C GLU A 353 44.63 12.33 -2.63
N ASP A 354 45.31 12.30 -1.48
CA ASP A 354 45.06 13.27 -0.40
C ASP A 354 45.28 14.72 -0.86
N SER A 355 46.20 14.96 -1.80
CA SER A 355 46.44 16.28 -2.40
C SER A 355 45.27 16.80 -3.25
N ASP A 356 44.48 15.90 -3.86
CA ASP A 356 43.26 16.29 -4.57
C ASP A 356 42.17 16.69 -3.57
N LEU A 357 42.08 16.00 -2.43
CA LEU A 357 41.07 16.29 -1.40
C LEU A 357 41.32 17.62 -0.67
N GLU A 358 42.53 18.19 -0.75
CA GLU A 358 42.82 19.55 -0.30
C GLU A 358 42.12 20.63 -1.16
N GLU A 359 41.65 20.28 -2.36
CA GLU A 359 40.87 21.20 -3.20
C GLU A 359 39.48 21.49 -2.65
N VAL A 360 39.02 20.69 -1.67
CA VAL A 360 37.72 20.82 -1.01
C VAL A 360 37.92 21.16 0.45
N THR A 361 37.39 22.32 0.87
CA THR A 361 37.44 22.74 2.28
C THR A 361 36.04 23.07 2.79
N LEU A 362 35.63 22.41 3.88
CA LEU A 362 34.41 22.75 4.59
C LEU A 362 34.59 24.07 5.34
N ARG A 363 33.64 25.00 5.20
CA ARG A 363 33.65 26.28 5.90
C ARG A 363 33.65 26.05 7.41
N ASN A 364 34.76 26.42 8.05
CA ASN A 364 35.02 26.21 9.47
C ASN A 364 34.90 24.75 9.93
N GLY A 365 35.00 23.76 9.03
CA GLY A 365 34.90 22.34 9.38
C GLY A 365 33.51 21.85 9.79
N PHE A 366 32.44 22.60 9.49
CA PHE A 366 31.07 22.24 9.90
C PHE A 366 30.26 21.56 8.80
N ILE A 367 29.42 20.63 9.23
CA ILE A 367 28.25 20.13 8.50
C ILE A 367 27.00 20.40 9.35
N TYR A 368 25.84 20.45 8.70
CA TYR A 368 24.57 20.82 9.32
C TYR A 368 23.56 19.68 9.12
N PRO A 369 23.20 18.95 10.19
CA PRO A 369 22.30 17.82 10.12
C PRO A 369 20.83 18.24 10.01
N HIS A 370 20.05 17.44 9.29
CA HIS A 370 18.61 17.60 9.13
C HIS A 370 17.90 16.28 9.38
N ALA A 371 16.66 16.36 9.86
CA ALA A 371 15.85 15.17 10.12
C ALA A 371 15.12 14.66 8.87
N THR A 372 14.78 15.56 7.94
CA THR A 372 13.81 15.28 6.85
C THR A 372 14.34 15.77 5.51
N ALA A 373 14.08 14.99 4.45
CA ALA A 373 14.22 15.41 3.06
C ALA A 373 12.94 15.09 2.29
N THR A 374 12.48 16.03 1.46
CA THR A 374 11.28 15.87 0.62
C THR A 374 11.69 15.78 -0.84
N PHE A 375 11.10 14.85 -1.59
CA PHE A 375 11.35 14.65 -3.02
C PHE A 375 10.07 14.84 -3.81
N TYR A 376 10.16 15.65 -4.86
CA TYR A 376 9.06 15.91 -5.79
C TYR A 376 9.34 15.18 -7.09
N TYR A 377 8.40 14.34 -7.52
CA TYR A 377 8.53 13.52 -8.71
C TYR A 377 7.24 13.53 -9.52
N THR A 378 7.38 13.21 -10.81
CA THR A 378 6.24 13.06 -11.73
C THR A 378 5.82 11.59 -11.74
N THR A 379 4.54 11.34 -11.50
CA THR A 379 3.97 10.01 -11.49
C THR A 379 3.72 9.47 -12.89
N TYR A 380 3.49 8.16 -13.01
CA TYR A 380 3.20 7.49 -14.28
C TYR A 380 2.08 8.18 -15.11
N ASP A 381 1.07 8.76 -14.46
CA ASP A 381 -0.09 9.45 -15.04
C ASP A 381 0.12 10.97 -15.20
N VAL A 382 1.38 11.43 -15.23
CA VAL A 382 1.78 12.82 -15.50
C VAL A 382 1.28 13.81 -14.44
N ARG A 383 1.20 13.38 -13.18
CA ARG A 383 0.89 14.24 -12.04
C ARG A 383 2.13 14.53 -11.22
N ARG A 384 2.23 15.73 -10.67
CA ARG A 384 3.27 16.06 -9.69
C ARG A 384 2.82 15.54 -8.32
N THR A 385 3.71 14.83 -7.64
CA THR A 385 3.50 14.38 -6.26
C THR A 385 4.80 14.51 -5.50
N TRP A 386 4.75 14.20 -4.20
CA TRP A 386 5.93 14.18 -3.35
C TRP A 386 5.81 13.23 -2.18
N ASP A 387 6.96 12.73 -1.75
CA ASP A 387 7.15 11.95 -0.54
C ASP A 387 8.35 12.50 0.24
N SER A 388 8.43 12.18 1.52
CA SER A 388 9.56 12.56 2.36
C SER A 388 10.14 11.36 3.10
N ILE A 389 11.43 11.46 3.40
CA ILE A 389 12.12 10.58 4.34
C ILE A 389 12.34 11.30 5.66
N ASN A 390 12.43 10.54 6.75
CA ASN A 390 12.88 11.03 8.04
C ASN A 390 13.88 10.05 8.66
N VAL A 391 15.10 10.50 8.95
CA VAL A 391 16.19 9.64 9.43
C VAL A 391 15.97 9.07 10.83
N ASN A 392 15.13 9.71 11.64
CA ASN A 392 14.76 9.26 12.98
C ASN A 392 13.60 8.24 12.95
N GLY A 393 12.98 8.02 11.79
CA GLY A 393 11.89 7.08 11.60
C GLY A 393 12.29 5.85 10.79
N SER A 394 11.31 4.99 10.50
CA SER A 394 11.48 3.84 9.61
C SER A 394 11.43 4.20 8.12
N ARG A 395 10.90 5.40 7.78
CA ARG A 395 10.76 5.88 6.40
C ARG A 395 12.02 6.60 5.96
N ARG A 396 13.09 5.85 5.71
CA ARG A 396 14.42 6.40 5.38
C ARG A 396 15.10 5.72 4.20
N ASP A 397 14.37 4.89 3.47
CA ASP A 397 14.90 4.18 2.31
C ASP A 397 14.55 4.92 1.02
N VAL A 398 15.52 5.05 0.13
CA VAL A 398 15.42 5.75 -1.15
C VAL A 398 15.78 4.82 -2.29
N MET A 399 15.21 5.09 -3.48
CA MET A 399 15.55 4.39 -4.71
C MET A 399 16.10 5.36 -5.77
N LEU A 400 16.99 4.85 -6.60
CA LEU A 400 17.63 5.57 -7.69
C LEU A 400 17.81 4.65 -8.91
N LYS A 401 18.14 5.21 -10.07
CA LYS A 401 18.39 4.40 -11.28
C LYS A 401 19.69 3.62 -11.07
N ALA A 402 19.68 2.34 -11.42
CA ALA A 402 20.91 1.55 -11.50
C ALA A 402 21.81 2.13 -12.61
N ASN A 403 23.11 2.16 -12.37
CA ASN A 403 24.13 2.65 -13.30
C ASN A 403 25.12 1.53 -13.61
N GLU A 404 24.63 0.44 -14.20
CA GLU A 404 25.46 -0.71 -14.61
C GLU A 404 25.77 -0.59 -16.12
N ASP A 405 27.00 -0.90 -16.53
CA ASP A 405 27.47 -0.81 -17.92
C ASP A 405 26.77 -1.79 -18.88
N ASP A 406 26.22 -2.89 -18.33
CA ASP A 406 25.39 -3.86 -19.03
C ASP A 406 23.89 -3.58 -18.77
N THR A 407 22.98 -4.00 -19.65
CA THR A 407 21.53 -3.90 -19.40
C THR A 407 21.19 -4.57 -18.06
N PRO A 408 20.86 -3.81 -17.01
CA PRO A 408 20.78 -4.36 -15.67
C PRO A 408 19.58 -5.29 -15.58
N SER A 409 19.75 -6.44 -14.93
CA SER A 409 18.65 -7.37 -14.64
C SER A 409 17.56 -6.75 -13.76
N HIS A 410 17.93 -5.69 -13.01
CA HIS A 410 17.05 -4.96 -12.10
C HIS A 410 17.32 -3.44 -12.22
N PRO A 411 16.29 -2.60 -12.49
CA PRO A 411 16.50 -1.23 -12.95
C PRO A 411 16.89 -0.21 -11.87
N PHE A 412 16.92 -0.58 -10.58
CA PHE A 412 17.08 0.38 -9.48
C PHE A 412 18.10 -0.04 -8.44
N TRP A 413 18.85 0.94 -7.91
CA TRP A 413 19.57 0.78 -6.65
C TRP A 413 18.76 1.32 -5.49
N TYR A 414 19.07 0.83 -4.29
CA TYR A 414 18.41 1.25 -3.05
C TYR A 414 19.46 1.60 -2.00
N ALA A 415 19.11 2.58 -1.17
CA ALA A 415 19.96 2.98 -0.06
C ALA A 415 19.11 3.33 1.16
N ARG A 416 19.62 3.00 2.34
CA ARG A 416 19.09 3.47 3.62
C ARG A 416 19.81 4.74 4.03
N VAL A 417 19.07 5.83 4.15
CA VAL A 417 19.62 7.13 4.57
C VAL A 417 19.83 7.14 6.08
N LEU A 418 21.09 7.26 6.48
CA LEU A 418 21.52 7.32 7.88
C LEU A 418 21.60 8.76 8.39
N GLY A 419 21.87 9.71 7.50
CA GLY A 419 21.90 11.13 7.84
C GLY A 419 21.64 12.01 6.63
N VAL A 420 20.92 13.11 6.85
CA VAL A 420 20.71 14.17 5.87
C VAL A 420 21.52 15.37 6.30
N TYR A 421 22.35 15.89 5.41
CA TYR A 421 23.25 17.00 5.73
C TYR A 421 23.27 18.03 4.61
N HIS A 422 23.68 19.24 4.99
CA HIS A 422 24.34 20.13 4.05
C HIS A 422 25.64 20.66 4.64
N ALA A 423 26.50 21.20 3.78
CA ALA A 423 27.70 21.92 4.16
C ALA A 423 27.90 23.14 3.26
N ASN A 424 28.63 24.12 3.79
CA ASN A 424 29.14 25.24 3.01
C ASN A 424 30.57 24.91 2.61
N VAL A 425 30.84 24.76 1.31
CA VAL A 425 32.08 24.17 0.77
C VAL A 425 32.83 25.20 -0.07
N TYR A 426 34.13 25.32 0.15
CA TYR A 426 35.04 26.06 -0.73
C TYR A 426 35.75 25.07 -1.66
N TYR A 427 35.77 25.41 -2.94
CA TYR A 427 36.55 24.72 -3.96
C TYR A 427 37.74 25.59 -4.37
N LYS A 428 38.85 24.95 -4.75
CA LYS A 428 40.11 25.65 -5.11
C LYS A 428 39.96 26.67 -6.25
N ASP A 429 39.03 26.45 -7.17
CA ASP A 429 38.74 27.29 -8.32
C ASP A 429 37.62 28.33 -8.07
N SER A 430 36.98 28.30 -6.90
CA SER A 430 35.87 29.20 -6.54
C SER A 430 36.16 29.97 -5.24
N PRO A 431 36.14 31.31 -5.24
CA PRO A 431 36.35 32.10 -4.03
C PRO A 431 35.11 32.15 -3.12
N ALA A 432 33.95 31.70 -3.59
CA ALA A 432 32.70 31.71 -2.85
C ALA A 432 32.42 30.33 -2.24
N ALA A 433 31.86 30.30 -1.03
CA ALA A 433 31.36 29.06 -0.47
C ALA A 433 30.05 28.66 -1.18
N GLU A 434 29.95 27.40 -1.55
CA GLU A 434 28.75 26.82 -2.15
C GLU A 434 28.05 25.93 -1.13
N ARG A 435 26.73 26.06 -1.04
CA ARG A 435 25.91 25.19 -0.20
C ARG A 435 25.66 23.88 -0.93
N VAL A 436 26.15 22.78 -0.38
CA VAL A 436 26.05 21.44 -0.98
C VAL A 436 25.27 20.53 -0.04
N GLU A 437 24.20 19.92 -0.55
CA GLU A 437 23.37 18.94 0.17
C GLU A 437 23.81 17.52 -0.17
N PHE A 438 23.85 16.63 0.81
CA PHE A 438 24.26 15.23 0.64
C PHE A 438 23.63 14.33 1.70
N PHE A 439 23.45 13.05 1.35
CA PHE A 439 23.05 12.02 2.29
C PHE A 439 24.24 11.15 2.66
N PHE A 440 24.33 10.76 3.92
CA PHE A 440 25.15 9.62 4.33
C PHE A 440 24.26 8.37 4.33
N VAL A 441 24.66 7.34 3.60
CA VAL A 441 23.80 6.19 3.31
C VAL A 441 24.50 4.86 3.57
N ARG A 442 23.68 3.82 3.77
CA ARG A 442 24.09 2.41 3.71
C ARG A 442 23.45 1.76 2.50
N TRP A 443 24.27 1.12 1.66
CA TRP A 443 23.84 0.58 0.39
C TRP A 443 23.19 -0.79 0.51
N PHE A 444 22.20 -1.05 -0.34
CA PHE A 444 21.66 -2.38 -0.57
C PHE A 444 22.19 -2.97 -1.88
N GLY A 445 22.55 -4.25 -1.85
CA GLY A 445 22.89 -5.05 -3.02
C GLY A 445 21.76 -6.02 -3.37
N ILE A 446 21.70 -6.41 -4.65
CA ILE A 446 20.79 -7.48 -5.11
C ILE A 446 21.22 -8.80 -4.47
N ASP A 447 20.26 -9.63 -4.08
CA ASP A 447 20.53 -10.99 -3.65
C ASP A 447 20.84 -11.89 -4.86
N PRO A 448 22.10 -12.34 -5.06
CA PRO A 448 22.48 -13.14 -6.22
C PRO A 448 21.85 -14.54 -6.22
N GLU A 449 21.43 -15.03 -5.07
CA GLU A 449 20.78 -16.34 -4.90
C GLU A 449 19.26 -16.28 -5.11
N TRP A 450 18.70 -15.08 -5.30
CA TRP A 450 17.28 -14.88 -5.52
C TRP A 450 16.95 -14.58 -6.98
N ARG A 451 15.72 -14.91 -7.38
CA ARG A 451 15.15 -14.56 -8.69
C ARG A 451 13.81 -13.89 -8.45
N GLY A 452 13.82 -12.57 -8.43
CA GLY A 452 12.65 -11.72 -8.24
C GLY A 452 12.02 -11.27 -9.56
N GLY A 453 10.95 -10.51 -9.44
CA GLY A 453 10.26 -9.87 -10.56
C GLY A 453 9.13 -10.71 -11.15
N ALA A 454 8.52 -10.13 -12.18
CA ALA A 454 7.33 -10.66 -12.81
C ALA A 454 7.52 -12.05 -13.43
N ALA A 455 8.69 -12.33 -14.04
CA ALA A 455 8.99 -13.63 -14.64
C ALA A 455 8.96 -14.81 -13.64
N HIS A 456 9.20 -14.53 -12.35
CA HIS A 456 9.26 -15.53 -11.29
C HIS A 456 8.08 -15.46 -10.32
N CYS A 457 7.17 -14.51 -10.52
CA CYS A 457 6.06 -14.22 -9.59
C CYS A 457 6.54 -14.09 -8.13
N ARG A 458 7.63 -13.34 -7.93
CA ARG A 458 8.25 -13.07 -6.63
C ARG A 458 8.65 -11.61 -6.52
N LEU A 459 8.59 -11.05 -5.31
CA LEU A 459 9.14 -9.71 -5.07
C LEU A 459 10.65 -9.73 -5.24
N ASP A 460 11.21 -8.62 -5.74
CA ASP A 460 12.65 -8.40 -5.78
C ASP A 460 13.21 -8.43 -4.36
N ARG A 461 14.35 -9.09 -4.18
CA ARG A 461 15.00 -9.26 -2.88
C ARG A 461 16.39 -8.65 -2.89
N ILE A 462 16.64 -7.82 -1.88
CA ILE A 462 17.88 -7.09 -1.69
C ILE A 462 18.41 -7.35 -0.27
N GLY A 463 19.68 -7.07 -0.01
CA GLY A 463 20.30 -7.17 1.31
C GLY A 463 21.29 -6.03 1.51
N PHE A 464 21.63 -5.71 2.75
CA PHE A 464 22.70 -4.74 2.96
C PHE A 464 24.00 -5.26 2.37
N VAL A 465 24.73 -4.39 1.69
CA VAL A 465 26.10 -4.69 1.28
C VAL A 465 26.92 -4.92 2.56
N PRO A 466 27.62 -6.07 2.69
CA PRO A 466 28.37 -6.35 3.90
C PRO A 466 29.53 -5.35 4.10
N ASP A 467 29.82 -5.04 5.36
CA ASP A 467 30.98 -4.24 5.75
C ASP A 467 32.26 -5.09 5.64
N GLY A 468 33.04 -4.85 4.59
CA GLY A 468 34.29 -5.53 4.28
C GLY A 468 35.21 -4.67 3.42
N GLU A 469 36.50 -4.99 3.40
CA GLU A 469 37.49 -4.26 2.59
C GLU A 469 37.06 -4.22 1.11
N GLY A 470 36.93 -3.01 0.55
CA GLY A 470 36.56 -2.79 -0.85
C GLY A 470 35.08 -3.02 -1.18
N GLN A 471 34.19 -3.26 -0.20
CA GLN A 471 32.78 -3.58 -0.46
C GLN A 471 31.86 -2.36 -0.49
N GLY A 472 32.30 -1.18 -0.05
CA GLY A 472 31.53 0.06 -0.20
C GLY A 472 30.17 0.06 0.51
N ALA A 473 30.04 -0.59 1.68
CA ALA A 473 28.77 -0.71 2.41
C ALA A 473 28.13 0.63 2.78
N PHE A 474 28.96 1.65 2.99
CA PHE A 474 28.56 3.02 3.30
C PHE A 474 29.08 3.97 2.24
N GLY A 475 28.36 5.08 2.05
CA GLY A 475 28.80 6.11 1.11
C GLY A 475 27.98 7.39 1.23
N PHE A 476 28.23 8.29 0.31
CA PHE A 476 27.49 9.53 0.17
C PHE A 476 26.63 9.51 -1.09
N LEU A 477 25.46 10.13 -1.02
CA LEU A 477 24.52 10.19 -2.14
C LEU A 477 24.07 11.63 -2.38
N ASP A 478 24.18 12.08 -3.62
CA ASP A 478 23.58 13.33 -4.07
C ASP A 478 22.04 13.17 -4.08
N PRO A 479 21.29 13.99 -3.33
CA PRO A 479 19.83 13.97 -3.36
C PRO A 479 19.23 14.15 -4.76
N ALA A 480 19.98 14.72 -5.73
CA ALA A 480 19.57 14.84 -7.13
C ALA A 480 19.42 13.49 -7.86
N HIS A 481 20.07 12.42 -7.39
CA HIS A 481 19.97 11.08 -7.99
C HIS A 481 18.79 10.26 -7.46
N VAL A 482 18.17 10.68 -6.34
CA VAL A 482 17.05 9.96 -5.75
C VAL A 482 15.80 10.13 -6.60
N ILE A 483 15.23 9.04 -7.09
CA ILE A 483 13.95 9.09 -7.82
C ILE A 483 12.80 9.40 -6.86
N ARG A 484 12.73 8.63 -5.76
CA ARG A 484 11.75 8.78 -4.67
C ARG A 484 12.12 7.91 -3.47
N PRO A 485 11.47 8.09 -2.31
CA PRO A 485 11.48 7.11 -1.23
C PRO A 485 10.85 5.78 -1.66
N CYS A 486 11.29 4.67 -1.06
CA CYS A 486 10.78 3.33 -1.36
C CYS A 486 10.36 2.58 -0.09
N HIS A 487 9.53 1.55 -0.24
CA HIS A 487 9.08 0.70 0.86
C HIS A 487 9.78 -0.65 0.80
N LEU A 488 10.55 -0.98 1.83
CA LEU A 488 11.24 -2.24 1.99
C LEU A 488 10.61 -3.02 3.15
N ILE A 489 10.23 -4.27 2.91
CA ILE A 489 9.63 -5.15 3.92
C ILE A 489 10.65 -6.22 4.28
N PRO A 490 10.93 -6.49 5.58
CA PRO A 490 11.88 -7.52 5.95
C PRO A 490 11.52 -8.91 5.39
N ALA A 491 12.52 -9.67 4.94
CA ALA A 491 12.34 -11.08 4.63
C ALA A 491 12.32 -11.90 5.93
N PHE A 492 11.18 -11.89 6.64
CA PHE A 492 11.03 -12.45 8.00
C PHE A 492 11.46 -13.92 8.13
N LYS A 493 11.32 -14.71 7.04
CA LYS A 493 11.74 -16.10 6.97
C LYS A 493 13.26 -16.27 7.13
N LEU A 494 14.05 -15.31 6.65
CA LEU A 494 15.52 -15.35 6.67
C LEU A 494 16.13 -14.84 8.00
N LYS A 495 15.30 -14.24 8.87
CA LYS A 495 15.68 -13.78 10.22
C LYS A 495 16.75 -12.68 10.21
N LEU A 496 17.26 -12.38 11.41
CA LEU A 496 18.30 -11.39 11.64
C LEU A 496 19.69 -12.02 11.57
N THR A 497 20.69 -11.21 11.23
CA THR A 497 22.10 -11.58 11.17
C THR A 497 22.98 -10.46 11.71
N THR A 498 24.09 -10.83 12.32
CA THR A 498 25.15 -9.91 12.76
C THR A 498 26.36 -9.94 11.83
N ARG A 499 26.31 -10.70 10.73
CA ARG A 499 27.44 -10.91 9.81
C ARG A 499 27.65 -9.76 8.82
N LEU A 500 26.62 -8.95 8.57
CA LEU A 500 26.66 -7.87 7.57
C LEU A 500 27.39 -6.62 8.06
N LEU A 501 27.45 -6.40 9.37
CA LEU A 501 28.07 -5.22 9.96
C LEU A 501 28.42 -5.58 11.40
N ALA A 502 29.60 -5.20 11.90
CA ALA A 502 29.93 -5.31 13.31
C ALA A 502 29.02 -4.42 14.19
N ARG A 503 29.19 -4.40 15.51
CA ARG A 503 28.34 -3.56 16.38
C ARG A 503 28.49 -2.10 15.95
N SER A 504 27.38 -1.48 15.55
CA SER A 504 27.32 -0.15 14.98
C SER A 504 25.97 0.49 15.25
N VAL A 505 25.93 1.82 15.33
CA VAL A 505 24.69 2.61 15.38
C VAL A 505 23.91 2.57 14.06
N ALA A 506 24.53 2.14 12.96
CA ALA A 506 23.90 1.98 11.66
C ALA A 506 23.15 0.65 11.47
N ARG A 507 23.12 -0.21 12.50
CA ARG A 507 22.25 -1.40 12.51
C ARG A 507 20.80 -1.00 12.81
N ASP A 508 19.85 -1.75 12.27
CA ASP A 508 18.43 -1.50 12.57
C ASP A 508 18.04 -1.95 13.98
N MET A 509 18.66 -3.03 14.46
CA MET A 509 18.41 -3.59 15.78
C MET A 509 19.71 -3.94 16.49
N THR A 510 19.67 -3.93 17.82
CA THR A 510 20.81 -4.35 18.66
C THR A 510 21.18 -5.82 18.41
N SER A 511 20.20 -6.65 18.07
CA SER A 511 20.35 -8.07 17.72
C SER A 511 20.92 -8.32 16.31
N GLY A 512 21.04 -7.30 15.46
CA GLY A 512 21.53 -7.42 14.08
C GLY A 512 20.59 -6.78 13.06
N ASP A 513 20.91 -6.97 11.78
CA ASP A 513 20.08 -6.53 10.65
C ASP A 513 19.29 -7.71 10.09
N TYR A 514 18.19 -7.46 9.41
CA TYR A 514 17.58 -8.49 8.58
C TYR A 514 18.54 -8.93 7.48
N VAL A 515 18.62 -10.25 7.21
CA VAL A 515 19.48 -10.80 6.15
C VAL A 515 19.14 -10.15 4.81
N ASN A 516 17.84 -10.08 4.50
CA ASN A 516 17.33 -9.49 3.27
C ASN A 516 16.01 -8.76 3.50
N TRP A 517 15.65 -7.97 2.50
CA TRP A 517 14.44 -7.18 2.39
C TRP A 517 13.80 -7.43 1.03
N TYR A 518 12.47 -7.40 0.98
CA TYR A 518 11.70 -7.39 -0.24
C TYR A 518 11.35 -5.96 -0.63
N VAL A 519 11.51 -5.67 -1.93
CA VAL A 519 11.07 -4.41 -2.51
C VAL A 519 9.55 -4.47 -2.70
N ALA A 520 8.80 -3.62 -2.00
CA ALA A 520 7.34 -3.58 -2.09
C ALA A 520 6.89 -2.85 -3.37
N ARG A 521 7.11 -3.46 -4.53
CA ARG A 521 6.82 -2.87 -5.85
C ARG A 521 5.35 -2.56 -6.09
N PHE A 522 4.44 -3.17 -5.33
CA PHE A 522 3.00 -2.96 -5.40
C PHE A 522 2.46 -1.97 -4.36
N VAL A 523 3.33 -1.27 -3.61
CA VAL A 523 2.93 -0.36 -2.53
C VAL A 523 2.05 0.80 -3.01
N ASP A 524 2.23 1.23 -4.26
CA ASP A 524 1.33 2.14 -4.93
C ASP A 524 1.43 1.95 -6.46
N ARG A 525 0.49 2.57 -7.17
CA ARG A 525 0.40 2.52 -8.64
C ARG A 525 1.64 3.06 -9.33
N ASP A 526 2.21 4.13 -8.79
CA ASP A 526 3.38 4.76 -9.38
C ASP A 526 4.61 3.86 -9.25
N MET A 527 4.81 3.25 -8.08
CA MET A 527 5.88 2.30 -7.82
C MET A 527 5.79 1.11 -8.78
N MET A 528 4.61 0.49 -8.94
CA MET A 528 4.46 -0.64 -9.85
C MET A 528 4.78 -0.26 -11.30
N MET A 529 4.31 0.91 -11.75
CA MET A 529 4.57 1.38 -13.11
C MET A 529 6.06 1.66 -13.39
N ARG A 530 6.87 1.91 -12.35
CA ARG A 530 8.33 2.05 -12.49
C ARG A 530 8.99 0.73 -12.89
N PHE A 531 8.49 -0.39 -12.35
CA PHE A 531 8.96 -1.72 -12.71
C PHE A 531 8.34 -2.23 -14.01
N LEU A 532 7.07 -1.89 -14.28
CA LEU A 532 6.48 -2.20 -15.58
C LEU A 532 7.23 -1.48 -16.71
N GLY A 533 7.78 -0.29 -16.45
CA GLY A 533 8.68 0.45 -17.35
C GLY A 533 7.96 1.44 -18.28
N TRP A 534 6.63 1.45 -18.30
CA TRP A 534 5.82 2.24 -19.25
C TRP A 534 5.04 3.40 -18.63
N GLY A 535 5.48 3.92 -17.49
CA GLY A 535 4.90 5.13 -16.93
C GLY A 535 5.28 6.34 -17.79
N ILE A 536 4.29 6.98 -18.43
CA ILE A 536 4.52 8.13 -19.32
C ILE A 536 5.24 9.25 -18.57
N GLY A 537 4.82 9.56 -17.36
CA GLY A 537 5.45 10.60 -16.55
C GLY A 537 6.79 10.20 -15.91
N HIS A 538 7.26 8.96 -16.06
CA HIS A 538 8.60 8.54 -15.60
C HIS A 538 9.72 8.97 -16.54
N LEU A 539 9.38 9.34 -17.78
CA LEU A 539 10.35 9.81 -18.80
C LEU A 539 11.52 8.83 -18.98
N ASN A 540 11.21 7.54 -18.96
CA ASN A 540 12.19 6.48 -19.21
C ASN A 540 12.74 6.57 -20.64
N GLN A 541 14.00 6.19 -20.80
CA GLN A 541 14.61 6.05 -22.13
C GLN A 541 13.98 4.85 -22.86
N ALA A 542 14.12 4.80 -24.19
CA ALA A 542 13.47 3.79 -25.02
C ALA A 542 13.95 2.35 -24.74
N ASP A 543 15.16 2.21 -24.22
CA ASP A 543 15.84 0.98 -23.82
C ASP A 543 15.67 0.64 -22.33
N PHE A 544 14.88 1.42 -21.58
CA PHE A 544 14.63 1.14 -20.17
C PHE A 544 13.95 -0.23 -20.00
N PRO A 545 14.41 -1.08 -19.06
CA PRO A 545 13.84 -2.40 -18.83
C PRO A 545 12.33 -2.36 -18.56
N HIS A 546 11.58 -3.29 -19.14
CA HIS A 546 10.13 -3.38 -18.96
C HIS A 546 9.65 -4.83 -18.81
N GLU A 547 8.58 -5.02 -18.03
CA GLU A 547 8.13 -6.35 -17.64
C GLU A 547 6.93 -6.90 -18.41
N ALA A 548 6.42 -6.15 -19.38
CA ALA A 548 5.14 -6.48 -19.99
C ALA A 548 5.05 -7.83 -20.70
N ASP A 549 6.18 -8.34 -21.20
CA ASP A 549 6.27 -9.64 -21.87
C ASP A 549 6.97 -10.71 -21.00
N THR A 550 7.30 -10.39 -19.74
CA THR A 550 8.09 -11.29 -18.88
C THR A 550 7.23 -12.35 -18.20
N LEU A 551 5.95 -12.09 -17.98
CA LEU A 551 4.98 -13.08 -17.52
C LEU A 551 4.66 -14.08 -18.63
N VAL A 552 5.36 -15.20 -18.66
CA VAL A 552 5.04 -16.31 -19.56
C VAL A 552 4.13 -17.28 -18.84
N ALA A 553 2.91 -17.46 -19.36
CA ALA A 553 2.01 -18.53 -18.89
C ALA A 553 2.75 -19.87 -18.98
N SER A 554 2.97 -20.50 -17.82
CA SER A 554 3.71 -21.75 -17.71
C SER A 554 2.96 -22.87 -18.42
N GLU A 555 3.66 -23.97 -18.74
CA GLU A 555 3.00 -25.17 -19.27
C GLU A 555 1.91 -25.69 -18.32
N LYS A 556 2.10 -25.51 -17.00
CA LYS A 556 1.06 -25.78 -15.99
C LYS A 556 -0.18 -24.89 -16.19
N ASP A 557 -0.01 -23.59 -16.48
CA ASP A 557 -1.13 -22.69 -16.77
C ASP A 557 -1.90 -23.11 -18.03
N ARG A 558 -1.17 -23.56 -19.05
CA ARG A 558 -1.76 -24.04 -20.31
C ARG A 558 -2.50 -25.36 -20.12
N GLN A 559 -1.95 -26.27 -19.33
CA GLN A 559 -2.63 -27.53 -18.99
C GLN A 559 -3.93 -27.30 -18.19
N LEU A 560 -3.94 -26.33 -17.27
CA LEU A 560 -5.14 -25.89 -16.56
C LEU A 560 -6.22 -25.33 -17.52
N GLN A 561 -5.82 -24.70 -18.64
CA GLN A 561 -6.78 -24.26 -19.68
C GLN A 561 -7.37 -25.44 -20.47
N VAL A 562 -6.58 -26.48 -20.75
CA VAL A 562 -7.02 -27.64 -21.57
C VAL A 562 -7.97 -28.57 -20.79
N THR A 563 -7.81 -28.70 -19.47
CA THR A 563 -8.72 -29.53 -18.65
C THR A 563 -10.09 -28.90 -18.43
N SER A 564 -10.26 -27.61 -18.73
CA SER A 564 -11.55 -26.90 -18.69
C SER A 564 -12.35 -27.05 -20.00
N GLY A 565 -12.17 -28.16 -20.73
CA GLY A 565 -13.03 -28.53 -21.85
C GLY A 565 -14.47 -28.71 -21.38
N VAL A 566 -15.39 -28.00 -22.02
CA VAL A 566 -16.83 -27.98 -21.74
C VAL A 566 -17.37 -29.39 -21.45
N VAL A 567 -17.57 -29.70 -20.17
CA VAL A 567 -18.42 -30.83 -19.78
C VAL A 567 -19.84 -30.33 -19.98
N THR A 568 -20.43 -30.66 -21.12
CA THR A 568 -21.89 -30.59 -21.28
C THR A 568 -22.51 -31.38 -20.13
N PRO A 569 -23.44 -30.81 -19.34
CA PRO A 569 -24.06 -31.55 -18.26
C PRO A 569 -24.81 -32.75 -18.84
N VAL A 570 -24.38 -33.95 -18.48
CA VAL A 570 -25.17 -35.17 -18.70
C VAL A 570 -26.40 -35.03 -17.83
N GLU A 571 -27.58 -34.94 -18.45
CA GLU A 571 -28.86 -35.01 -17.76
C GLU A 571 -28.90 -36.31 -16.93
N SER A 572 -28.84 -36.19 -15.61
CA SER A 572 -29.20 -37.27 -14.69
C SER A 572 -30.66 -37.09 -14.26
N PRO A 573 -31.40 -38.18 -14.04
CA PRO A 573 -32.86 -38.15 -14.00
C PRO A 573 -33.36 -37.45 -12.75
N ARG A 574 -34.32 -36.54 -12.93
CA ARG A 574 -35.09 -35.90 -11.87
C ARG A 574 -35.82 -36.97 -11.03
N SER A 575 -35.38 -37.19 -9.81
CA SER A 575 -36.23 -37.71 -8.74
C SER A 575 -36.75 -36.52 -7.93
N HIS A 576 -38.04 -36.26 -8.05
CA HIS A 576 -38.78 -35.34 -7.19
C HIS A 576 -38.83 -35.88 -5.76
N GLU A 577 -38.14 -35.22 -4.84
CA GLU A 577 -38.54 -35.17 -3.43
C GLU A 577 -38.47 -33.70 -2.99
N ASP A 578 -39.64 -33.15 -2.64
CA ASP A 578 -39.83 -31.79 -2.20
C ASP A 578 -39.12 -31.55 -0.85
N GLY A 579 -38.14 -30.64 -0.88
CA GLY A 579 -37.52 -30.05 0.30
C GLY A 579 -37.24 -28.58 -0.01
N GLU A 580 -38.03 -27.70 0.62
CA GLU A 580 -37.89 -26.25 0.51
C GLU A 580 -36.55 -25.78 1.09
N ASP A 581 -35.51 -25.67 0.27
CA ASP A 581 -34.30 -24.90 0.59
C ASP A 581 -34.45 -23.50 -0.02
N VAL A 582 -35.07 -22.62 0.76
CA VAL A 582 -35.08 -21.19 0.50
C VAL A 582 -33.66 -20.71 0.73
N ASN A 583 -32.98 -20.28 -0.33
CA ASN A 583 -31.69 -19.59 -0.26
C ASN A 583 -31.82 -18.34 0.63
N GLU A 584 -31.52 -18.49 1.91
CA GLU A 584 -31.39 -17.39 2.86
C GLU A 584 -30.05 -16.71 2.56
N PHE A 585 -30.18 -15.53 1.98
CA PHE A 585 -29.13 -14.56 1.70
C PHE A 585 -28.57 -14.07 3.05
N ASP A 586 -27.66 -14.84 3.66
CA ASP A 586 -26.89 -14.40 4.85
C ASP A 586 -25.79 -13.41 4.40
N GLU A 587 -26.22 -12.23 3.94
CA GLU A 587 -25.46 -11.02 4.16
C GLU A 587 -25.56 -10.70 5.65
N ILE A 588 -24.52 -11.04 6.40
CA ILE A 588 -24.28 -10.41 7.69
C ILE A 588 -23.88 -8.95 7.37
N GLU A 589 -24.89 -8.09 7.14
CA GLU A 589 -24.78 -6.67 7.47
C GLU A 589 -24.46 -6.64 8.98
N ASP A 590 -23.21 -6.30 9.31
CA ASP A 590 -22.83 -5.97 10.68
C ASP A 590 -23.62 -4.71 11.08
N ASP A 591 -24.77 -4.95 11.69
CA ASP A 591 -25.49 -4.02 12.56
C ASP A 591 -24.58 -3.66 13.74
N LEU A 592 -23.73 -2.67 13.52
CA LEU A 592 -23.18 -1.81 14.56
C LEU A 592 -23.94 -0.49 14.51
N GLY A 593 -25.23 -0.53 14.86
CA GLY A 593 -25.89 0.60 15.49
C GLY A 593 -25.24 0.84 16.85
N ASP A 594 -24.30 1.77 16.91
CA ASP A 594 -24.08 2.58 18.10
C ASP A 594 -24.71 3.94 17.78
N ASP A 595 -25.90 4.16 18.32
CA ASP A 595 -26.59 5.44 18.33
C ASP A 595 -25.84 6.36 19.30
N GLU A 596 -24.87 7.13 18.81
CA GLU A 596 -24.56 8.43 19.41
C GLU A 596 -24.61 9.50 18.30
N GLU A 597 -25.58 10.41 18.47
CA GLU A 597 -25.79 11.61 17.67
C GLU A 597 -24.47 12.37 17.42
N PHE A 598 -24.03 12.43 16.17
CA PHE A 598 -23.08 13.45 15.74
C PHE A 598 -23.87 14.64 15.18
N GLU A 599 -24.08 15.64 16.04
CA GLU A 599 -24.43 17.00 15.64
C GLU A 599 -23.31 17.57 14.75
N GLU A 600 -23.67 17.91 13.50
CA GLU A 600 -22.84 18.71 12.60
C GLU A 600 -22.69 20.14 13.16
N GLY A 601 -21.55 20.42 13.79
CA GLY A 601 -21.09 21.77 14.11
C GLY A 601 -20.09 22.26 13.07
N LEU A 602 -20.58 23.03 12.09
CA LEU A 602 -19.75 23.90 11.24
C LEU A 602 -19.03 24.94 12.12
N ALA A 603 -17.70 24.84 12.26
CA ALA A 603 -16.89 25.97 12.72
C ALA A 603 -15.45 25.89 12.18
N GLY A 604 -15.20 26.77 11.20
CA GLY A 604 -13.96 27.48 10.88
C GLY A 604 -12.63 27.01 11.45
N ASP A 605 -11.75 26.69 10.50
CA ASP A 605 -10.29 26.81 10.59
C ASP A 605 -9.88 28.15 11.21
N ALA A 606 -9.05 28.11 12.25
CA ALA A 606 -8.17 29.21 12.64
C ALA A 606 -6.90 28.61 13.25
N ASP A 607 -5.84 28.75 12.45
CA ASP A 607 -4.43 28.74 12.82
C ASP A 607 -4.17 29.55 14.11
N ASP A 608 -3.31 29.01 14.97
CA ASP A 608 -2.27 29.78 15.66
C ASP A 608 -1.37 28.79 16.43
N GLY A 609 -0.16 28.59 15.91
CA GLY A 609 0.93 28.04 16.69
C GLY A 609 1.39 29.03 17.74
N LEU A 610 1.79 28.55 18.92
CA LEU A 610 2.83 29.17 19.74
C LEU A 610 3.38 28.15 20.76
N GLU A 611 4.71 28.22 20.89
CA GLU A 611 5.60 27.45 21.74
C GLU A 611 5.28 27.50 23.24
N GLY A 612 5.81 26.52 23.98
CA GLY A 612 5.86 26.57 25.44
C GLY A 612 6.56 25.35 26.03
N ASP A 613 7.88 25.39 26.07
CA ASP A 613 8.78 24.56 26.87
C ASP A 613 8.21 24.25 28.26
N LEU A 614 8.34 23.00 28.73
CA LEU A 614 8.67 22.74 30.13
C LEU A 614 9.42 21.40 30.28
N ASP A 615 10.70 21.53 30.60
CA ASP A 615 11.59 20.54 31.19
C ASP A 615 10.93 19.79 32.37
N PHE A 616 11.20 18.48 32.48
CA PHE A 616 11.19 17.84 33.79
C PHE A 616 12.30 16.80 33.91
N ALA A 617 13.43 17.24 34.48
CA ALA A 617 14.47 16.38 35.01
C ALA A 617 14.35 16.28 36.54
N ALA A 618 14.41 15.02 37.00
CA ALA A 618 15.02 14.53 38.24
C ALA A 618 14.43 14.92 39.63
N ALA A 619 13.92 13.86 40.28
CA ALA A 619 14.35 13.30 41.58
C ALA A 619 14.32 14.17 42.86
N PHE A 620 13.64 13.66 43.88
CA PHE A 620 14.06 13.41 45.30
C PHE A 620 12.76 13.10 46.10
N GLU A 621 12.53 11.85 46.54
CA GLU A 621 12.84 11.33 47.89
C GLU A 621 12.26 12.17 49.05
N TYR A 622 11.20 11.69 49.72
CA TYR A 622 11.22 11.20 51.11
C TYR A 622 9.80 10.87 51.62
N GLU A 623 9.76 9.79 52.42
CA GLU A 623 8.68 9.20 53.24
C GLU A 623 7.55 8.40 52.57
#